data_AF-A0A9D2KN43-F1
#
_entry.id   AF-A0A9D2KN43-F1
#
_cell.length_a   1.000
_cell.length_b   1.000
_cell.length_c   1.000
_cell.angle_alpha   90.00
_cell.angle_beta   90.00
_cell.angle_gamma   90.00
#
_symmetry.space_group_name_H-M   'P 1'
#
loop_
_entity.id
_entity.type
_entity.pdbx_description
1 polymer ?
#
loop_
_entity_poly.entity_id
_entity_poly.type
_entity_poly.pdbx_seq_one_letter_code
_entity_poly.pdbx_strand_id
1 'polypeptide(L)' 'MDDAAVAFYSEALKKVSETEEWKTEYLDRNMLISDYMDAETATEYMTQFEADYLASLEAAE' A
#
# COMPACT_ATOMS: atom_id res chain seq x y z
N MET A 1 -12.97 -6.96 7.09
CA MET A 1 -12.79 -7.82 5.88
C MET A 1 -12.60 -9.24 6.39
N ASP A 2 -13.05 -10.25 5.66
CA ASP A 2 -12.85 -11.66 6.05
C ASP A 2 -11.41 -12.10 5.79
N ASP A 3 -10.82 -12.93 6.65
CA ASP A 3 -9.41 -13.36 6.56
C ASP A 3 -9.11 -14.08 5.24
N ALA A 4 -10.05 -14.88 4.73
CA ALA A 4 -9.87 -15.56 3.44
C ALA A 4 -9.88 -14.55 2.29
N ALA A 5 -10.69 -13.49 2.39
CA ALA A 5 -10.67 -12.41 1.42
C ALA A 5 -9.34 -11.64 1.48
N VAL A 6 -8.83 -11.32 2.67
CA VAL A 6 -7.53 -10.64 2.84
C VAL A 6 -6.43 -11.46 2.17
N ALA A 7 -6.33 -12.76 2.50
CA ALA A 7 -5.33 -13.64 1.92
C ALA A 7 -5.41 -13.71 0.39
N PHE A 8 -6.63 -13.88 -0.15
CA PHE A 8 -6.85 -13.96 -1.59
C PHE A 8 -6.39 -12.68 -2.32
N TYR A 9 -6.80 -11.51 -1.82
CA TYR A 9 -6.45 -10.24 -2.48
C TYR A 9 -4.98 -9.88 -2.30
N SER A 10 -4.39 -10.13 -1.12
CA SER A 10 -2.95 -9.92 -0.92
C SER A 10 -2.13 -10.78 -1.88
N GLU A 11 -2.47 -12.07 -2.05
CA GLU A 11 -1.76 -12.93 -3.00
C GLU A 11 -1.94 -12.46 -4.46
N ALA A 12 -3.17 -12.11 -4.85
CA ALA A 12 -3.45 -11.65 -6.21
C ALA A 12 -2.70 -10.35 -6.55
N LEU A 13 -2.74 -9.37 -5.65
CA LEU A 13 -2.08 -8.08 -5.84
C LEU A 13 -0.56 -8.21 -5.83
N LYS A 14 0.00 -9.08 -4.97
CA LYS A 14 1.43 -9.38 -4.99
C LYS A 14 1.87 -9.89 -6.36
N LYS A 15 1.18 -10.89 -6.90
CA LYS A 15 1.50 -11.45 -8.22
C LYS A 15 1.47 -10.38 -9.32
N VAL A 16 0.45 -9.52 -9.33
CA VAL A 16 0.36 -8.41 -10.29
C VAL A 16 1.53 -7.46 -10.13
N SER A 17 1.85 -7.06 -8.89
CA SER A 17 2.94 -6.11 -8.61
C SER A 17 4.31 -6.60 -9.07
N GLU A 18 4.49 -7.92 -9.15
CA GLU A 18 5.75 -8.54 -9.56
C GLU A 18 5.89 -8.63 -11.09
N THR A 19 4.81 -8.48 -11.87
CA THR A 19 4.83 -8.55 -13.34
C THR A 19 5.61 -7.41 -13.98
N GLU A 20 6.21 -7.69 -15.13
CA GLU A 20 6.98 -6.69 -15.88
C GLU A 20 6.05 -5.66 -16.52
N GLU A 21 4.88 -6.10 -16.99
CA GLU A 21 3.85 -5.24 -17.58
C GLU A 21 3.33 -4.23 -16.55
N TRP A 22 3.14 -4.64 -15.28
CA TRP A 22 2.77 -3.69 -14.23
C TRP A 22 3.86 -2.64 -13.99
N LYS A 23 5.13 -3.07 -13.89
CA LYS A 23 6.25 -2.16 -13.63
C LYS A 23 6.48 -1.19 -14.78
N THR A 24 6.57 -1.69 -16.01
CA THR A 24 7.04 -0.91 -17.16
C THR A 24 5.91 -0.25 -17.93
N GLU A 25 4.76 -0.92 -18.06
CA GLU A 25 3.65 -0.40 -18.88
C GLU A 25 2.62 0.38 -18.05
N TYR A 26 2.58 0.17 -16.74
CA TYR A 26 1.72 0.93 -15.84
C TYR A 26 2.50 1.90 -14.95
N LEU A 27 3.38 1.43 -14.07
CA LEU A 27 4.03 2.31 -13.09
C LEU A 27 4.94 3.35 -13.77
N ASP A 28 5.90 2.92 -14.60
CA ASP A 28 6.86 3.82 -15.25
C ASP A 28 6.17 4.85 -16.14
N ARG A 29 5.16 4.42 -16.91
CA ARG A 29 4.40 5.30 -17.82
C ARG A 29 3.60 6.37 -17.08
N ASN A 30 3.20 6.11 -15.85
CA ASN A 30 2.44 7.04 -15.01
C ASN A 30 3.32 7.75 -13.97
N MET A 31 4.64 7.57 -14.01
CA MET A 31 5.61 8.11 -13.04
C MET A 31 5.26 7.72 -11.59
N LEU A 32 4.79 6.49 -11.40
CA LEU A 32 4.41 5.94 -10.10
C LEU A 32 5.58 5.14 -9.50
N ILE A 33 5.63 5.09 -8.18
CA ILE A 33 6.62 4.30 -7.43
C ILE A 33 6.05 2.89 -7.22
N SER A 34 6.89 1.88 -7.39
CA SER A 34 6.57 0.50 -7.01
C SER A 34 6.69 0.36 -5.49
N ASP A 35 5.56 0.33 -4.80
CA ASP A 35 5.51 0.22 -3.33
C ASP A 35 4.41 -0.75 -2.88
N TYR A 36 4.54 -2.02 -3.27
CA TYR A 36 3.63 -3.06 -2.80
C TYR A 36 3.92 -3.38 -1.33
N MET A 37 2.86 -3.36 -0.51
CA MET A 37 2.88 -3.79 0.89
C MET A 37 1.86 -4.92 1.08
N ASP A 38 2.20 -5.90 1.91
CA ASP A 38 1.20 -6.85 2.40
C ASP A 38 0.24 -6.19 3.39
N ALA A 39 -0.84 -6.90 3.72
CA ALA A 39 -1.91 -6.35 4.55
C ALA A 39 -1.44 -5.99 5.97
N GLU A 40 -0.48 -6.73 6.54
CA GLU A 40 0.07 -6.47 7.87
C GLU A 40 0.90 -5.17 7.85
N THR A 41 1.85 -5.09 6.92
CA THR A 41 2.72 -3.92 6.74
C THR A 41 1.91 -2.67 6.41
N ALA A 42 0.90 -2.78 5.53
CA ALA A 42 0.03 -1.67 5.18
C ALA A 42 -0.82 -1.18 6.37
N THR A 43 -1.25 -2.10 7.25
CA THR A 43 -2.01 -1.75 8.46
C THR A 43 -1.14 -0.98 9.44
N GLU A 44 0.09 -1.43 9.68
CA GLU A 44 1.05 -0.71 10.51
C GLU A 44 1.37 0.68 9.94
N TYR A 45 1.69 0.74 8.64
CA TYR A 45 2.00 2.01 7.97
C TYR A 45 0.87 3.02 8.11
N MET A 46 -0.37 2.61 7.82
CA MET A 46 -1.53 3.52 7.88
C MET A 46 -1.85 3.96 9.30
N THR A 47 -1.71 3.06 10.28
CA THR A 47 -1.95 3.40 11.69
C THR A 47 -0.93 4.42 12.19
N GLN A 48 0.34 4.25 11.82
CA GLN A 48 1.38 5.22 12.18
C GLN A 48 1.17 6.55 11.47
N PHE A 49 0.89 6.53 10.16
CA PHE A 49 0.62 7.73 9.39
C PHE A 49 -0.55 8.54 9.96
N GLU A 50 -1.64 7.88 10.35
CA GLU A 50 -2.79 8.53 10.98
C GLU A 50 -2.40 9.22 12.28
N ALA A 51 -1.67 8.54 13.16
CA ALA A 51 -1.20 9.10 14.42
C ALA A 51 -0.29 10.33 14.21
N ASP A 52 0.67 10.22 13.30
CA ASP A 52 1.60 11.32 12.98
C ASP A 52 0.88 12.51 12.36
N TYR A 53 -0.09 12.26 11.47
CA TYR A 53 -0.88 13.31 10.85
C TYR A 53 -1.71 14.08 11.88
N LEU A 54 -2.42 13.39 12.78
CA LEU A 54 -3.19 14.02 13.84
C LEU A 54 -2.29 14.86 14.77
N ALA A 55 -1.13 14.35 15.16
CA ALA A 55 -0.16 15.09 15.95
C ALA A 55 0.35 16.36 15.22
N SER A 56 0.53 16.29 13.90
CA SER A 56 0.94 17.44 13.10
C SER A 56 -0.13 18.54 13.03
N LEU A 57 -1.41 18.18 13.10
CA LEU A 57 -2.52 19.13 13.15
C LEU A 57 -2.56 19.85 14.51
N GLU A 58 -2.40 19.10 15.60
CA GLU A 58 -2.34 19.68 16.95
C GLU A 58 -1.12 20.61 17.13
N ALA A 59 0.02 20.25 16.55
CA ALA A 59 1.23 21.08 16.61
C ALA A 59 1.18 22.34 15.73
N ALA A 60 0.18 22.45 14.84
CA ALA A 60 -0.03 23.59 13.96
C ALA A 60 -0.97 24.66 14.57
N GLU A 61 -1.59 24.40 15.73
CA GLU A 61 -2.39 25.34 16.53
C GLU A 61 -1.54 26.09 17.58
#